data_AF-A0A1G1YD61-F1
#
_entry.id   AF-A0A1G1YD61-F1
#
_cell.length_a   1.000
_cell.length_b   1.000
_cell.length_c   1.000
_cell.angle_alpha   90.00
_cell.angle_beta   90.00
_cell.angle_gamma   90.00
#
_symmetry.space_group_name_H-M   'P 1'
#
loop_
_entity.id
_entity.type
_entity.pdbx_description
1 polymer ?
#
loop_
_entity_poly.entity_id
_entity_poly.type
_entity_poly.pdbx_seq_one_letter_code
_entity_poly.pdbx_strand_id
1 'polypeptide(L)'
;MENNIIKEIKEIKKEVSPRPEWVKQSRALLLKEIAADSRPATLGIFDYSRFISQLFRQYAFEPAVVMLLIFATFLGSSLTLNAAFYSLPGAPLYRVKIALEKTQLALIPGEKEKIELKIEFAQKRFEELNKIARQTDVAPEEKTQQIKEAVAEFKTNVAAISTHLNKIKETIKQLDENKTVGQDKDQTVMMAISASAKTEELIKSIDQTIESLSETEKAEVQEIVSNVIKSAQEAGQSAQELKDQLSAEGEIKGAATSTDQAVETPVQSAGTTTDNTTQD
;
A
#
# COMPACT_ATOMS: atom_id res chain seq x y z
N MET A 1 28.56 26.51 -81.51
CA MET A 1 28.98 25.70 -82.68
C MET A 1 28.69 24.19 -82.50
N GLU A 2 28.39 23.70 -81.30
CA GLU A 2 28.20 22.26 -81.00
C GLU A 2 26.96 21.61 -81.66
N ASN A 3 25.87 22.38 -81.86
CA ASN A 3 24.61 21.82 -82.38
C ASN A 3 24.66 21.40 -83.87
N ASN A 4 25.62 21.88 -84.65
CA ASN A 4 25.75 21.50 -86.06
C ASN A 4 26.45 20.15 -86.23
N ILE A 5 27.46 19.87 -85.40
CA ILE A 5 28.23 18.62 -85.43
C ILE A 5 27.32 17.41 -85.14
N ILE A 6 26.40 17.55 -84.19
CA ILE A 6 25.44 16.48 -83.84
C ILE A 6 24.50 16.17 -85.02
N LYS A 7 24.08 17.19 -85.79
CA LYS A 7 23.24 17.00 -86.98
C LYS A 7 23.99 16.26 -88.08
N GLU A 8 25.23 16.66 -88.36
CA GLU A 8 26.08 16.02 -89.38
C GLU A 8 26.37 14.54 -89.05
N ILE A 9 26.70 14.23 -87.79
CA ILE A 9 26.91 12.84 -87.34
C ILE A 9 25.64 12.01 -87.51
N LYS A 10 24.46 12.59 -87.26
CA LYS A 10 23.18 11.89 -87.37
C LYS A 10 22.79 11.60 -88.82
N GLU A 11 23.19 12.46 -89.77
CA GLU A 11 22.99 12.20 -91.20
C GLU A 11 23.93 11.11 -91.71
N ILE A 12 25.23 11.15 -91.34
CA ILE A 12 26.20 10.10 -91.71
C ILE A 12 25.78 8.72 -91.17
N LYS A 13 25.20 8.66 -89.97
CA LYS A 13 24.67 7.42 -89.38
C LYS A 13 23.52 6.79 -90.19
N LYS A 14 22.75 7.58 -90.94
CA LYS A 14 21.67 7.04 -91.80
C LYS A 14 22.22 6.32 -93.02
N GLU A 15 23.39 6.74 -93.52
CA GLU A 15 23.99 6.22 -94.75
C GLU A 15 24.97 5.07 -94.47
N VAL A 16 25.62 5.07 -93.30
CA VAL A 16 26.57 4.02 -92.90
C VAL A 16 25.91 3.03 -91.94
N SER A 17 25.31 1.97 -92.50
CA SER A 17 24.85 0.82 -91.70
C SER A 17 26.03 -0.08 -91.31
N PRO A 18 26.10 -0.59 -90.07
CA PRO A 18 27.18 -1.46 -89.63
C PRO A 18 27.20 -2.75 -90.47
N ARG A 19 28.41 -3.24 -90.77
CA ARG A 19 28.59 -4.47 -91.54
C ARG A 19 27.89 -5.63 -90.82
N PRO A 20 27.07 -6.45 -91.52
CA PRO A 20 26.22 -7.46 -90.88
C PRO A 20 27.02 -8.49 -90.07
N GLU A 21 28.24 -8.82 -90.51
CA GLU A 21 29.14 -9.74 -89.80
C GLU A 21 29.62 -9.18 -88.46
N TRP A 22 29.87 -7.87 -88.37
CA TRP A 22 30.25 -7.23 -87.11
C TRP A 22 29.10 -7.30 -86.10
N VAL A 23 27.87 -7.03 -86.54
CA VAL A 23 26.67 -7.09 -85.67
C VAL A 23 26.48 -8.51 -85.11
N LYS A 24 26.66 -9.54 -85.94
CA LYS A 24 26.57 -10.95 -85.49
C LYS A 24 27.64 -11.27 -84.45
N GLN A 25 28.89 -10.87 -84.68
CA GLN A 25 30.00 -11.13 -83.76
C GLN A 25 29.83 -10.38 -82.44
N SER A 26 29.47 -9.10 -82.47
CA SER A 26 29.18 -8.32 -81.27
C SER A 26 28.02 -8.91 -80.48
N ARG A 27 26.94 -9.35 -81.16
CA ARG A 27 25.83 -10.02 -80.50
C ARG A 27 26.28 -11.33 -79.84
N ALA A 28 27.09 -12.13 -80.53
CA ALA A 28 27.60 -13.39 -79.99
C ALA A 28 28.50 -13.17 -78.77
N LEU A 29 29.37 -12.14 -78.81
CA LEU A 29 30.22 -11.77 -77.68
C LEU A 29 29.40 -11.27 -76.48
N LEU A 30 28.40 -10.41 -76.71
CA LEU A 30 27.53 -9.92 -75.64
C LEU A 30 26.70 -11.02 -75.02
N LEU A 31 26.18 -11.96 -75.84
CA LEU A 31 25.44 -13.11 -75.32
C LEU A 31 26.35 -14.05 -74.52
N LYS A 32 27.61 -14.19 -74.93
CA LYS A 32 28.61 -14.97 -74.16
C LYS A 32 28.90 -14.31 -72.81
N GLU A 33 29.00 -12.98 -72.75
CA GLU A 33 29.22 -12.25 -71.51
C GLU A 33 28.00 -12.31 -70.58
N ILE A 34 26.79 -12.09 -71.11
CA ILE A 34 25.54 -12.17 -70.34
C ILE A 34 25.31 -13.60 -69.84
N ALA A 35 25.61 -14.61 -70.65
CA ALA A 35 25.52 -16.00 -70.23
C ALA A 35 26.58 -16.37 -69.16
N ALA A 36 27.76 -15.76 -69.21
CA ALA A 36 28.81 -15.94 -68.19
C ALA A 36 28.48 -15.23 -66.87
N ASP A 37 27.77 -14.10 -66.91
CA ASP A 37 27.31 -13.33 -65.74
C ASP A 37 25.95 -13.80 -65.19
N SER A 38 25.28 -14.74 -65.87
CA SER A 38 24.07 -15.39 -65.38
C SER A 38 24.39 -16.46 -64.33
N ARG A 39 25.15 -16.10 -63.29
CA ARG A 39 25.14 -16.87 -62.04
C ARG A 39 23.79 -16.61 -61.40
N PRO A 40 22.94 -17.61 -61.12
CA PRO A 40 21.77 -17.36 -60.30
C PRO A 40 22.29 -16.82 -58.98
N ALA A 41 21.96 -15.58 -58.64
CA ALA A 41 22.10 -15.09 -57.29
C ALA A 41 21.08 -15.87 -56.45
N THR A 42 21.43 -17.11 -56.10
CA THR A 42 20.72 -17.86 -55.08
C THR A 42 21.07 -17.17 -53.77
N LEU A 43 20.37 -16.08 -53.46
CA LEU A 43 20.34 -15.53 -52.11
C LEU A 43 19.78 -16.65 -51.23
N GLY A 44 20.69 -17.38 -50.60
CA GLY A 44 20.32 -18.43 -49.67
C GLY A 44 19.63 -17.81 -48.49
N ILE A 45 18.66 -18.51 -47.91
CA ILE A 45 18.02 -18.12 -46.64
C ILE A 45 19.10 -17.88 -45.55
N PHE A 46 20.25 -18.56 -45.67
CA PHE A 46 21.42 -18.39 -44.81
C PHE A 46 22.18 -17.06 -45.00
N ASP A 47 22.14 -16.44 -46.18
CA ASP A 47 22.77 -15.13 -46.41
C ASP A 47 21.90 -14.00 -45.85
N TYR A 48 20.57 -14.15 -45.97
CA TYR A 48 19.61 -13.26 -45.35
C TYR A 48 19.66 -13.34 -43.81
N SER A 49 19.80 -14.55 -43.26
CA SER A 49 19.91 -14.75 -41.80
C SER A 49 21.21 -14.21 -41.23
N ARG A 50 22.32 -14.25 -41.98
CA ARG A 50 23.60 -13.64 -41.56
C ARG A 50 23.53 -12.13 -41.53
N PHE A 51 22.89 -11.51 -42.52
CA PHE A 51 22.68 -10.06 -42.57
C PHE A 51 21.73 -9.58 -41.46
N ILE A 52 20.60 -10.27 -41.28
CA ILE A 52 19.64 -9.98 -40.20
C ILE A 52 20.30 -10.19 -38.82
N SER A 53 20.94 -11.32 -38.57
CA SER A 53 21.59 -11.57 -37.27
C SER A 53 22.69 -10.56 -36.94
N GLN A 54 23.38 -10.02 -37.94
CA GLN A 54 24.40 -8.99 -37.74
C GLN A 54 23.80 -7.60 -37.46
N LEU A 55 22.64 -7.27 -38.04
CA LEU A 55 21.85 -6.07 -37.69
C LEU A 55 21.22 -6.17 -36.28
N PHE A 56 20.70 -7.34 -35.91
CA PHE A 56 20.04 -7.55 -34.61
C PHE A 56 21.04 -7.73 -33.45
N ARG A 57 22.28 -8.18 -33.71
CA ARG A 57 23.31 -8.36 -32.67
C ARG A 57 23.79 -7.05 -32.04
N GLN A 58 23.61 -5.92 -32.71
CA GLN A 58 24.03 -4.61 -32.20
C GLN A 58 22.88 -3.80 -31.55
N TYR A 59 21.62 -4.14 -31.82
CA TYR A 59 20.45 -3.39 -31.33
C TYR A 59 19.49 -4.18 -30.41
N ALA A 60 19.59 -5.50 -30.33
CA ALA A 60 18.66 -6.30 -29.52
C ALA A 60 19.05 -6.44 -28.04
N PHE A 61 20.34 -6.24 -27.70
CA PHE A 61 20.81 -6.45 -26.32
C PHE A 61 20.49 -5.29 -25.37
N GLU A 62 20.45 -4.04 -25.85
CA GLU A 62 20.18 -2.89 -24.99
C GLU A 62 18.72 -2.84 -24.47
N PRO A 63 17.67 -2.91 -25.30
CA PRO A 63 16.29 -2.85 -24.79
C PRO A 63 15.89 -4.12 -24.04
N ALA A 64 16.47 -5.28 -24.39
CA ALA A 64 16.19 -6.53 -23.69
C ALA A 64 16.78 -6.55 -22.28
N VAL A 65 17.99 -6.00 -22.08
CA VAL A 65 18.59 -5.87 -20.73
C VAL A 65 17.86 -4.83 -19.90
N VAL A 66 17.43 -3.71 -20.49
CA VAL A 66 16.61 -2.71 -19.78
C VAL A 66 15.24 -3.28 -19.42
N MET A 67 14.57 -4.00 -20.33
CA MET A 67 13.31 -4.68 -20.03
C MET A 67 13.48 -5.80 -19.01
N LEU A 68 14.59 -6.55 -19.04
CA LEU A 68 14.93 -7.55 -18.03
C LEU A 68 15.18 -6.88 -16.67
N LEU A 69 15.85 -5.73 -16.63
CA LEU A 69 16.07 -4.97 -15.39
C LEU A 69 14.77 -4.37 -14.86
N ILE A 70 13.89 -3.87 -15.73
CA ILE A 70 12.55 -3.41 -15.36
C ILE A 70 11.75 -4.60 -14.82
N PHE A 71 11.69 -5.72 -15.54
CA PHE A 71 11.01 -6.93 -15.07
C PHE A 71 11.62 -7.46 -13.76
N ALA A 72 12.95 -7.49 -13.62
CA ALA A 72 13.62 -7.91 -12.39
C ALA A 72 13.35 -6.95 -11.23
N THR A 73 13.22 -5.64 -11.49
CA THR A 73 12.85 -4.65 -10.48
C THR A 73 11.38 -4.77 -10.11
N PHE A 74 10.47 -4.96 -11.07
CA PHE A 74 9.03 -5.10 -10.81
C PHE A 74 8.67 -6.45 -10.17
N LEU A 75 9.15 -7.56 -10.72
CA LEU A 75 8.97 -8.89 -10.11
C LEU A 75 9.76 -9.01 -8.80
N GLY A 76 10.97 -8.46 -8.75
CA GLY A 76 11.77 -8.40 -7.53
C GLY A 76 11.05 -7.63 -6.44
N SER A 77 10.47 -6.45 -6.76
CA SER A 77 9.73 -5.62 -5.81
C SER A 77 8.42 -6.28 -5.38
N SER A 78 7.60 -6.83 -6.28
CA SER A 78 6.35 -7.49 -5.89
C SER A 78 6.57 -8.76 -5.07
N LEU A 79 7.59 -9.56 -5.38
CA LEU A 79 7.92 -10.76 -4.61
C LEU A 79 8.56 -10.42 -3.26
N THR A 80 9.44 -9.42 -3.19
CA THR A 80 10.04 -8.99 -1.91
C THR A 80 9.04 -8.30 -1.01
N LEU A 81 8.10 -7.51 -1.54
CA LEU A 81 7.03 -6.91 -0.74
C LEU A 81 6.12 -8.00 -0.15
N ASN A 82 5.74 -9.00 -0.95
CA ASN A 82 4.93 -10.11 -0.45
C ASN A 82 5.68 -10.94 0.61
N ALA A 83 6.96 -11.22 0.37
CA ALA A 83 7.81 -11.91 1.33
C ALA A 83 8.01 -11.10 2.63
N ALA A 84 8.02 -9.76 2.59
CA ALA A 84 8.08 -8.92 3.78
C ALA A 84 6.82 -9.08 4.65
N PHE A 85 5.62 -9.16 4.06
CA PHE A 85 4.39 -9.35 4.86
C PHE A 85 4.36 -10.68 5.62
N TYR A 86 4.95 -11.74 5.07
CA TYR A 86 5.05 -13.05 5.73
C TYR A 86 6.32 -13.23 6.57
N SER A 87 7.21 -12.24 6.61
CA SER A 87 8.45 -12.34 7.39
C SER A 87 8.16 -12.38 8.89
N LEU A 88 8.90 -13.25 9.58
CA LEU A 88 8.96 -13.35 11.03
C LEU A 88 10.09 -12.46 11.58
N PRO A 89 10.02 -12.07 12.86
CA PRO A 89 11.16 -11.49 13.58
C PRO A 89 12.48 -12.24 13.30
N GLY A 90 13.59 -11.52 13.25
CA GLY A 90 14.89 -12.08 12.83
C GLY A 90 15.08 -12.31 11.31
N ALA A 91 14.02 -12.35 10.50
CA ALA A 91 14.16 -12.49 9.05
C ALA A 91 14.66 -11.19 8.37
N PRO A 92 15.40 -11.27 7.25
CA PRO A 92 15.98 -10.08 6.59
C PRO A 92 14.97 -8.99 6.22
N LEU A 93 13.76 -9.38 5.82
CA LEU A 93 12.70 -8.46 5.37
C LEU A 93 11.77 -7.99 6.50
N TYR A 94 12.00 -8.43 7.74
CA TYR A 94 11.14 -8.03 8.88
C TYR A 94 11.20 -6.53 9.15
N ARG A 95 12.39 -5.93 9.04
CA ARG A 95 12.53 -4.47 9.17
C ARG A 95 11.73 -3.71 8.11
N VAL A 96 11.63 -4.26 6.91
CA VAL A 96 10.82 -3.69 5.82
C VAL A 96 9.34 -3.77 6.17
N LYS A 97 8.88 -4.91 6.71
CA LYS A 97 7.52 -5.07 7.23
C LYS A 97 7.16 -4.00 8.25
N ILE A 98 8.00 -3.83 9.28
CA ILE A 98 7.78 -2.81 10.31
C ILE A 98 7.78 -1.39 9.72
N ALA A 99 8.64 -1.10 8.75
CA ALA A 99 8.65 0.20 8.08
C ALA A 99 7.36 0.45 7.27
N LEU A 100 6.84 -0.57 6.57
CA LEU A 100 5.56 -0.49 5.86
C LEU A 100 4.40 -0.27 6.82
N GLU A 101 4.35 -0.99 7.93
CA GLU A 101 3.33 -0.82 8.99
C GLU A 101 3.36 0.60 9.59
N LYS A 102 4.56 1.14 9.87
CA LYS A 102 4.73 2.52 10.35
C LYS A 102 4.29 3.55 9.33
N THR A 103 4.56 3.31 8.04
CA THR A 103 4.13 4.18 6.94
C THR A 103 2.62 4.17 6.81
N GLN A 104 2.00 2.99 6.88
CA GLN A 104 0.55 2.85 6.87
C GLN A 104 -0.09 3.64 8.02
N LEU A 105 0.47 3.54 9.23
CA LEU A 105 -0.01 4.31 10.38
C LEU A 105 0.16 5.82 10.20
N ALA A 106 1.26 6.28 9.60
CA ALA A 106 1.52 7.70 9.37
C ALA A 106 0.57 8.32 8.33
N LEU A 107 0.06 7.52 7.40
CA LEU A 107 -0.90 7.96 6.38
C LEU A 107 -2.34 8.01 6.88
N ILE A 108 -2.64 7.39 8.03
CA ILE A 108 -3.99 7.38 8.63
C ILE A 108 -4.20 8.72 9.36
N PRO A 109 -5.19 9.55 8.96
CA PRO A 109 -5.40 10.85 9.59
C PRO A 109 -6.11 10.74 10.95
N GLY A 110 -7.10 9.86 11.09
CA GLY A 110 -7.96 9.79 12.28
C GLY A 110 -7.38 8.97 13.43
N GLU A 111 -7.60 9.43 14.66
CA GLU A 111 -7.08 8.77 15.87
C GLU A 111 -7.77 7.43 16.14
N LYS A 112 -9.05 7.33 15.78
CA LYS A 112 -9.83 6.11 15.88
C LYS A 112 -9.25 5.02 14.97
N GLU A 113 -9.06 5.31 13.69
CA GLU A 113 -8.50 4.38 12.71
C GLU A 113 -7.06 3.96 13.08
N LYS A 114 -6.28 4.86 13.70
CA LYS A 114 -4.96 4.51 14.26
C LYS A 114 -5.06 3.45 15.36
N ILE A 115 -6.05 3.56 16.25
CA ILE A 115 -6.29 2.55 17.29
C ILE A 115 -6.63 1.21 16.64
N GLU A 116 -7.49 1.17 15.62
CA GLU A 116 -7.83 -0.07 14.90
C GLU A 116 -6.59 -0.75 14.34
N LEU A 117 -5.78 0.04 13.64
CA LEU A 117 -4.58 -0.46 12.99
C LEU A 117 -3.54 -0.94 14.01
N LYS A 118 -3.44 -0.28 15.16
CA LYS A 118 -2.57 -0.73 16.27
C LYS A 118 -3.03 -2.04 16.88
N ILE A 119 -4.34 -2.27 17.01
CA ILE A 119 -4.88 -3.57 17.44
C ILE A 119 -4.55 -4.64 16.40
N GLU A 120 -4.71 -4.35 15.12
CA GLU A 120 -4.37 -5.28 14.05
C GLU A 120 -2.87 -5.65 14.07
N PHE A 121 -1.99 -4.67 14.28
CA PHE A 121 -0.56 -4.93 14.42
C PHE A 121 -0.24 -5.74 15.68
N ALA A 122 -0.91 -5.48 16.81
CA ALA A 122 -0.79 -6.30 18.02
C ALA A 122 -1.22 -7.75 17.76
N GLN A 123 -2.34 -7.96 17.07
CA GLN A 123 -2.80 -9.29 16.67
C GLN A 123 -1.79 -10.00 15.75
N LYS A 124 -1.21 -9.29 14.78
CA LYS A 124 -0.15 -9.82 13.91
C LYS A 124 1.09 -10.26 14.70
N ARG A 125 1.53 -9.45 15.69
CA ARG A 125 2.66 -9.83 16.57
C ARG A 125 2.35 -11.09 17.39
N PHE A 126 1.11 -11.26 17.82
CA PHE A 126 0.67 -12.49 18.49
C PHE A 126 0.66 -13.71 17.54
N GLU A 127 0.21 -13.55 16.30
CA GLU A 127 0.27 -14.62 15.30
C GLU A 127 1.72 -15.03 14.98
N GLU A 128 2.63 -14.06 14.91
CA GLU A 128 4.06 -14.30 14.75
C GLU A 128 4.63 -15.06 15.94
N LEU A 129 4.28 -14.65 17.16
CA LEU A 129 4.67 -15.36 18.39
C LEU A 129 4.24 -16.83 18.34
N ASN A 130 3.00 -17.12 17.94
CA ASN A 130 2.52 -18.49 17.78
C ASN A 130 3.30 -19.29 16.73
N LYS A 131 3.64 -18.65 15.60
CA LYS A 131 4.44 -19.29 14.55
C LYS A 131 5.84 -19.62 15.08
N ILE A 132 6.48 -18.68 15.77
CA ILE A 132 7.81 -18.86 16.36
C ILE A 132 7.78 -19.97 17.43
N ALA A 133 6.79 -19.95 18.33
CA ALA A 133 6.65 -20.96 19.38
C ALA A 133 6.58 -22.40 18.82
N ARG A 134 5.94 -22.57 17.66
CA ARG A 134 5.80 -23.86 16.96
C ARG A 134 7.01 -24.26 16.11
N GLN A 135 7.99 -23.38 15.91
CA GLN A 135 9.20 -23.74 15.17
C GLN A 135 10.07 -24.69 15.99
N THR A 136 10.47 -25.80 15.36
CA THR A 136 11.38 -26.82 15.90
C THR A 136 12.79 -26.72 15.33
N ASP A 137 12.94 -26.05 14.19
CA ASP A 137 14.16 -26.09 13.37
C ASP A 137 15.07 -24.86 13.60
N VAL A 138 14.72 -24.02 14.58
CA VAL A 138 15.43 -22.79 14.93
C VAL A 138 16.18 -23.00 16.23
N ALA A 139 17.41 -22.49 16.33
CA ALA A 139 18.20 -22.58 17.55
C ALA A 139 17.47 -21.91 18.73
N PRO A 140 17.50 -22.47 19.96
CA PRO A 140 16.78 -21.90 21.11
C PRO A 140 17.08 -20.43 21.39
N GLU A 141 18.34 -20.02 21.22
CA GLU A 141 18.77 -18.62 21.40
C GLU A 141 18.13 -17.69 20.36
N GLU A 142 18.14 -18.10 19.09
CA GLU A 142 17.52 -17.35 18.00
C GLU A 142 16.00 -17.27 18.19
N LYS A 143 15.36 -18.39 18.52
CA LYS A 143 13.93 -18.46 18.82
C LYS A 143 13.54 -17.53 19.95
N THR A 144 14.33 -17.52 21.03
CA THR A 144 14.11 -16.61 22.18
C THR A 144 14.23 -15.15 21.76
N GLN A 145 15.22 -14.81 20.93
CA GLN A 145 15.38 -13.45 20.42
C GLN A 145 14.20 -13.02 19.54
N GLN A 146 13.71 -13.91 18.68
CA GLN A 146 12.53 -13.65 17.85
C GLN A 146 11.26 -13.44 18.70
N ILE A 147 11.09 -14.23 19.75
CA ILE A 147 10.00 -14.06 20.73
C ILE A 147 10.10 -12.69 21.42
N LYS A 148 11.29 -12.32 21.91
CA LYS A 148 11.51 -11.01 22.55
C LYS A 148 11.15 -9.86 21.63
N GLU A 149 11.55 -9.93 20.35
CA GLU A 149 11.23 -8.91 19.35
C GLU A 149 9.71 -8.83 19.08
N ALA A 150 9.02 -9.97 18.91
CA ALA A 150 7.57 -10.00 18.73
C ALA A 150 6.82 -9.38 19.92
N VAL A 151 7.21 -9.76 21.15
CA VAL A 151 6.58 -9.28 22.39
C VAL A 151 6.88 -7.79 22.62
N ALA A 152 8.08 -7.32 22.28
CA ALA A 152 8.43 -5.90 22.38
C ALA A 152 7.63 -5.01 21.40
N GLU A 153 7.45 -5.46 20.16
CA GLU A 153 6.61 -4.76 19.18
C GLU A 153 5.12 -4.82 19.58
N PHE A 154 4.65 -5.94 20.14
CA PHE A 154 3.31 -6.04 20.72
C PHE A 154 3.11 -4.99 21.82
N LYS A 155 4.03 -4.91 22.78
CA LYS A 155 4.03 -3.87 23.84
C LYS A 155 3.93 -2.47 23.25
N THR A 156 4.73 -2.18 22.23
CA THR A 156 4.77 -0.87 21.58
C THR A 156 3.41 -0.51 20.95
N ASN A 157 2.75 -1.48 20.31
CA ASN A 157 1.43 -1.26 19.73
C ASN A 157 0.36 -1.04 20.81
N VAL A 158 0.40 -1.81 21.89
CA VAL A 158 -0.52 -1.66 23.02
C VAL A 158 -0.36 -0.31 23.73
N ALA A 159 0.88 0.10 24.04
CA ALA A 159 1.14 1.39 24.69
C ALA A 159 0.69 2.58 23.81
N ALA A 160 0.82 2.44 22.49
CA ALA A 160 0.32 3.44 21.55
C ALA A 160 -1.22 3.56 21.58
N ILE A 161 -1.94 2.45 21.78
CA ILE A 161 -3.41 2.48 21.93
C ILE A 161 -3.81 3.38 23.10
N SER A 162 -3.19 3.21 24.27
CA SER A 162 -3.43 4.07 25.45
C SER A 162 -3.16 5.55 25.14
N THR A 163 -2.07 5.82 24.41
CA THR A 163 -1.70 7.18 24.01
C THR A 163 -2.75 7.82 23.09
N HIS A 164 -3.22 7.08 22.08
CA HIS A 164 -4.24 7.56 21.16
C HIS A 164 -5.61 7.73 21.84
N LEU A 165 -5.97 6.84 22.77
CA LEU A 165 -7.16 6.97 23.59
C LEU A 165 -7.14 8.24 24.45
N ASN A 166 -6.00 8.54 25.07
CA ASN A 166 -5.82 9.77 25.85
C ASN A 166 -5.92 11.03 24.96
N LYS A 167 -5.39 10.98 23.74
CA LYS A 167 -5.53 12.09 22.78
C LYS A 167 -6.98 12.32 22.36
N ILE A 168 -7.76 11.26 22.16
CA ILE A 168 -9.19 11.35 21.90
C ILE A 168 -9.91 11.96 23.11
N LYS A 169 -9.58 11.50 24.33
CA LYS A 169 -10.13 12.04 25.59
C LYS A 169 -9.92 13.55 25.70
N GLU A 170 -8.71 14.03 25.42
CA GLU A 170 -8.39 15.46 25.39
C GLU A 170 -9.16 16.21 24.31
N THR A 171 -9.28 15.61 23.12
CA THR A 171 -10.02 16.21 22.00
C THR A 171 -11.50 16.36 22.34
N ILE A 172 -12.11 15.36 22.97
CA ILE A 172 -13.50 15.41 23.45
C ILE A 172 -13.68 16.54 24.47
N LYS A 173 -12.76 16.65 25.44
CA LYS A 173 -12.78 17.72 26.45
C LYS A 173 -12.68 19.13 25.84
N GLN A 174 -11.97 19.28 24.72
CA GLN A 174 -11.81 20.56 24.01
C GLN A 174 -12.99 20.89 23.08
N LEU A 175 -13.71 19.88 22.57
CA LEU A 175 -14.83 20.05 21.63
C LEU A 175 -16.16 20.42 22.32
N ASP A 176 -16.24 20.38 23.65
CA ASP A 176 -17.46 20.75 24.40
C ASP A 176 -17.87 22.23 24.26
N GLU A 177 -17.04 23.09 23.64
CA GLU A 177 -17.38 24.48 23.33
C GLU A 177 -18.08 24.68 21.97
N ASN A 178 -18.10 23.71 21.05
CA ASN A 178 -18.79 23.88 19.76
C ASN A 178 -19.50 22.61 19.27
N LYS A 179 -20.75 22.79 18.87
CA LYS A 179 -21.80 21.76 18.72
C LYS A 179 -21.43 20.64 17.73
N THR A 180 -22.06 19.47 17.96
CA THR A 180 -22.22 18.28 17.09
C THR A 180 -21.08 17.25 17.03
N VAL A 181 -20.98 16.41 18.06
CA VAL A 181 -20.34 15.08 18.00
C VAL A 181 -21.17 14.09 18.81
N GLY A 182 -22.40 13.79 18.38
CA GLY A 182 -23.31 12.89 19.11
C GLY A 182 -23.09 11.41 18.79
N GLN A 183 -22.90 11.06 17.51
CA GLN A 183 -22.76 9.65 17.08
C GLN A 183 -21.32 9.13 17.10
N ASP A 184 -20.32 9.99 16.87
CA ASP A 184 -18.91 9.56 16.88
C ASP A 184 -18.41 9.27 18.30
N LYS A 185 -18.98 9.92 19.33
CA LYS A 185 -18.61 9.71 20.75
C LYS A 185 -18.89 8.26 21.19
N ASP A 186 -20.12 7.77 20.99
CA ASP A 186 -20.52 6.41 21.36
C ASP A 186 -19.75 5.34 20.56
N GLN A 187 -19.51 5.58 19.27
CA GLN A 187 -18.73 4.66 18.46
C GLN A 187 -17.26 4.60 18.90
N THR A 188 -16.70 5.73 19.34
CA THR A 188 -15.32 5.79 19.83
C THR A 188 -15.16 5.10 21.18
N VAL A 189 -16.17 5.20 22.07
CA VAL A 189 -16.21 4.42 23.33
C VAL A 189 -16.29 2.94 23.05
N MET A 190 -17.23 2.52 22.20
CA MET A 190 -17.38 1.11 21.85
C MET A 190 -16.10 0.55 21.25
N MET A 191 -15.41 1.34 20.43
CA MET A 191 -14.13 0.96 19.89
C MET A 191 -13.04 0.87 20.97
N ALA A 192 -12.94 1.84 21.87
CA ALA A 192 -11.98 1.82 22.98
C ALA A 192 -12.17 0.59 23.89
N ILE A 193 -13.41 0.27 24.24
CA ILE A 193 -13.75 -0.91 25.05
C ILE A 193 -13.46 -2.20 24.28
N SER A 194 -13.78 -2.24 22.98
CA SER A 194 -13.44 -3.41 22.15
C SER A 194 -11.92 -3.58 22.00
N ALA A 195 -11.17 -2.47 21.96
CA ALA A 195 -9.72 -2.45 21.87
C ALA A 195 -9.09 -3.00 23.15
N SER A 196 -9.56 -2.55 24.31
CA SER A 196 -9.08 -3.07 25.60
C SER A 196 -9.43 -4.55 25.77
N ALA A 197 -10.66 -4.95 25.46
CA ALA A 197 -11.09 -6.35 25.54
C ALA A 197 -10.26 -7.27 24.63
N LYS A 198 -10.03 -6.87 23.36
CA LYS A 198 -9.15 -7.62 22.45
C LYS A 198 -7.72 -7.68 22.97
N THR A 199 -7.21 -6.60 23.54
CA THR A 199 -5.85 -6.56 24.09
C THR A 199 -5.69 -7.52 25.27
N GLU A 200 -6.69 -7.57 26.17
CA GLU A 200 -6.73 -8.53 27.29
C GLU A 200 -6.79 -9.98 26.81
N GLU A 201 -7.61 -10.27 25.79
CA GLU A 201 -7.69 -11.59 25.17
C GLU A 201 -6.36 -12.03 24.55
N LEU A 202 -5.70 -11.11 23.84
CA LEU A 202 -4.38 -11.36 23.25
C LEU A 202 -3.33 -11.62 24.33
N ILE A 203 -3.37 -10.89 25.44
CA ILE A 203 -2.44 -11.11 26.57
C ILE A 203 -2.63 -12.47 27.20
N LYS A 204 -3.87 -12.86 27.49
CA LYS A 204 -4.15 -14.19 28.03
C LYS A 204 -3.61 -15.28 27.10
N SER A 205 -3.74 -15.06 25.80
CA SER A 205 -3.25 -16.00 24.79
C SER A 205 -1.72 -15.98 24.65
N ILE A 206 -1.08 -14.83 24.87
CA ILE A 206 0.39 -14.70 24.96
C ILE A 206 0.90 -15.48 26.17
N ASP A 207 0.28 -15.33 27.34
CA ASP A 207 0.64 -16.07 28.55
C ASP A 207 0.59 -17.58 28.31
N GLN A 208 -0.51 -18.07 27.71
CA GLN A 208 -0.63 -19.49 27.33
C GLN A 208 0.43 -19.95 26.33
N THR A 209 0.77 -19.11 25.35
CA THR A 209 1.81 -19.42 24.36
C THR A 209 3.16 -19.53 25.03
N ILE A 210 3.44 -18.66 26.00
CA ILE A 210 4.70 -18.65 26.75
C ILE A 210 4.78 -19.80 27.74
N GLU A 211 3.66 -20.19 28.36
CA GLU A 211 3.58 -21.40 29.19
C GLU A 211 3.97 -22.68 28.42
N SER A 212 3.75 -22.71 27.10
CA SER A 212 4.11 -23.84 26.23
C SER A 212 5.60 -23.90 25.84
N LEU A 213 6.38 -22.87 26.17
CA LEU A 213 7.82 -22.80 25.89
C LEU A 213 8.65 -23.58 26.92
N SER A 214 9.96 -23.73 26.68
CA SER A 214 10.89 -24.29 27.66
C SER A 214 11.12 -23.34 28.84
N GLU A 215 11.52 -23.87 30.00
CA GLU A 215 11.76 -23.07 31.22
C GLU A 215 12.84 -21.99 31.03
N THR A 216 13.84 -22.25 30.18
CA THR A 216 14.87 -21.26 29.83
C THR A 216 14.31 -20.12 28.99
N GLU A 217 13.47 -20.42 28.00
CA GLU A 217 12.80 -19.40 27.16
C GLU A 217 11.84 -18.53 27.99
N LYS A 218 11.10 -19.14 28.92
CA LYS A 218 10.17 -18.44 29.82
C LYS A 218 10.87 -17.41 30.70
N ALA A 219 11.97 -17.82 31.36
CA ALA A 219 12.70 -16.95 32.28
C ALA A 219 13.22 -15.68 31.58
N GLU A 220 13.65 -15.81 30.33
CA GLU A 220 14.18 -14.69 29.55
C GLU A 220 13.10 -13.72 29.03
N VAL A 221 11.86 -14.17 28.91
CA VAL A 221 10.75 -13.39 28.32
C VAL A 221 9.80 -12.85 29.41
N GLN A 222 9.84 -13.41 30.62
CA GLN A 222 8.96 -13.07 31.74
C GLN A 222 8.91 -11.58 32.08
N GLU A 223 10.06 -10.89 32.07
CA GLU A 223 10.11 -9.44 32.33
C GLU A 223 9.36 -8.64 31.26
N ILE A 224 9.54 -9.02 29.98
CA ILE A 224 8.89 -8.32 28.86
C ILE A 224 7.38 -8.52 28.93
N VAL A 225 6.93 -9.74 29.26
CA VAL A 225 5.50 -10.07 29.42
C VAL A 225 4.87 -9.31 30.56
N SER A 226 5.54 -9.23 31.72
CA SER A 226 5.05 -8.42 32.84
C SER A 226 4.86 -6.96 32.43
N ASN A 227 5.76 -6.43 31.62
CA ASN A 227 5.65 -5.07 31.09
C ASN A 227 4.53 -4.93 30.05
N VAL A 228 4.25 -5.95 29.24
CA VAL A 228 3.10 -5.98 28.32
C VAL A 228 1.78 -5.93 29.10
N ILE A 229 1.66 -6.73 30.17
CA ILE A 229 0.48 -6.77 31.04
C ILE A 229 0.21 -5.38 31.61
N LYS A 230 1.24 -4.69 32.11
CA LYS A 230 1.12 -3.30 32.60
C LYS A 230 0.60 -2.36 31.51
N SER A 231 1.21 -2.38 30.32
CA SER A 231 0.79 -1.50 29.22
C SER A 231 -0.64 -1.75 28.74
N ALA A 232 -1.13 -2.98 28.79
CA ALA A 232 -2.52 -3.26 28.47
C ALA A 232 -3.49 -2.87 29.58
N GLN A 233 -3.11 -3.03 30.84
CA GLN A 233 -3.91 -2.54 31.95
C GLN A 233 -4.07 -1.01 31.86
N GLU A 234 -3.01 -0.29 31.49
CA GLU A 234 -3.08 1.15 31.20
C GLU A 234 -4.03 1.47 30.03
N ALA A 235 -4.02 0.65 28.97
CA ALA A 235 -4.96 0.80 27.85
C ALA A 235 -6.42 0.58 28.28
N GLY A 236 -6.67 -0.44 29.11
CA GLY A 236 -7.99 -0.73 29.67
C GLY A 236 -8.49 0.38 30.60
N GLN A 237 -7.62 0.90 31.46
CA GLN A 237 -7.93 2.07 32.30
C GLN A 237 -8.26 3.29 31.45
N SER A 238 -7.47 3.58 30.42
CA SER A 238 -7.71 4.70 29.50
C SER A 238 -9.07 4.58 28.78
N ALA A 239 -9.45 3.37 28.36
CA ALA A 239 -10.74 3.09 27.74
C ALA A 239 -11.92 3.28 28.72
N GLN A 240 -11.76 2.84 29.96
CA GLN A 240 -12.78 2.98 31.00
C GLN A 240 -12.96 4.45 31.41
N GLU A 241 -11.88 5.21 31.57
CA GLU A 241 -11.95 6.65 31.85
C GLU A 241 -12.66 7.42 30.72
N LEU A 242 -12.42 7.04 29.47
CA LEU A 242 -13.08 7.63 28.30
C LEU A 242 -14.59 7.37 28.31
N LYS A 243 -15.01 6.17 28.72
CA LYS A 243 -16.42 5.82 28.93
C LYS A 243 -17.05 6.64 30.07
N ASP A 244 -16.36 6.79 31.19
CA ASP A 244 -16.86 7.48 32.37
C ASP A 244 -17.00 8.99 32.10
N GLN A 245 -16.03 9.61 31.40
CA GLN A 245 -16.11 11.01 30.99
C GLN A 245 -17.31 11.29 30.08
N LEU A 246 -17.59 10.39 29.14
CA LEU A 246 -18.71 10.55 28.22
C LEU A 246 -20.07 10.31 28.88
N SER A 247 -20.12 9.43 29.88
CA SER A 247 -21.33 9.22 30.69
C SER A 247 -21.63 10.45 31.55
N ALA A 248 -20.59 11.09 32.13
CA ALA A 248 -20.73 12.33 32.90
C ALA A 248 -21.16 13.53 32.04
N GLU A 249 -20.65 13.65 30.81
CA GLU A 249 -21.08 14.69 29.85
C GLU A 249 -22.55 14.53 29.40
N GLY A 250 -23.08 13.30 29.40
CA GLY A 250 -24.48 12.99 29.09
C GLY A 250 -25.48 13.38 30.18
N GLU A 251 -25.09 13.32 31.46
CA GLU A 251 -25.96 13.65 32.60
C GLU A 251 -26.09 15.16 32.84
N ILE A 252 -25.08 15.97 32.47
CA ILE A 252 -25.08 17.43 32.75
C ILE A 252 -26.11 18.21 31.90
N LYS A 253 -26.63 17.65 30.80
CA LYS A 253 -27.68 18.31 29.99
C LYS A 253 -29.12 17.98 30.43
N GLY A 254 -29.32 17.02 31.33
CA GLY A 254 -30.65 16.65 31.84
C GLY A 254 -31.13 17.46 33.06
N ALA A 255 -30.21 18.07 33.82
CA ALA A 255 -30.53 18.67 35.12
C ALA A 255 -30.69 20.21 35.12
N ALA A 256 -30.46 20.89 33.98
CA ALA A 256 -30.43 22.36 33.92
C ALA A 256 -31.61 23.03 33.18
N THR A 257 -32.73 22.34 32.91
CA THR A 257 -33.92 22.98 32.27
C THR A 257 -35.26 22.70 32.97
N SER A 258 -35.27 22.49 34.29
CA SER A 258 -36.53 22.31 35.02
C SER A 258 -36.53 22.87 36.44
N THR A 259 -36.06 24.11 36.63
CA THR A 259 -36.48 24.87 37.81
C THR A 259 -36.58 26.34 37.45
N ASP A 260 -37.76 26.88 37.75
CA ASP A 260 -38.07 28.30 37.94
C ASP A 260 -38.73 29.03 36.78
N GLN A 261 -40.06 28.82 36.64
CA GLN A 261 -41.02 29.93 36.77
C GLN A 261 -42.36 29.37 37.28
N ALA A 262 -42.51 29.35 38.60
CA ALA A 262 -43.81 29.39 39.26
C ALA A 262 -43.79 30.61 40.20
N VAL A 263 -44.32 31.73 39.73
CA VAL A 263 -44.75 32.83 40.60
C VAL A 263 -46.14 33.26 40.13
N GLU A 264 -47.13 32.90 40.94
CA GLU A 264 -48.50 33.38 40.90
C GLU A 264 -48.58 34.87 41.29
N THR A 265 -49.22 35.69 40.42
CA THR A 265 -50.25 36.77 40.62
C THR A 265 -50.17 37.77 41.81
N PRO A 266 -50.79 39.01 41.80
CA PRO A 266 -52.15 39.33 41.29
C PRO A 266 -52.47 40.80 40.82
N VAL A 267 -53.77 41.04 40.51
CA VAL A 267 -54.58 42.30 40.52
C VAL A 267 -54.60 43.10 39.19
N GLN A 268 -55.66 43.23 38.37
CA GLN A 268 -57.09 43.65 38.47
C GLN A 268 -57.31 45.03 37.79
N SER A 269 -58.26 45.09 36.84
CA SER A 269 -59.28 46.16 36.65
C SER A 269 -59.45 46.74 35.22
N ALA A 270 -60.72 46.72 34.79
CA ALA A 270 -61.43 47.57 33.82
C ALA A 270 -61.05 47.45 32.32
N GLY A 271 -61.95 47.29 31.36
CA GLY A 271 -63.42 47.26 31.33
C GLY A 271 -63.91 47.58 29.90
N THR A 272 -65.17 47.24 29.60
CA THR A 272 -66.01 47.76 28.47
C THR A 272 -65.60 47.32 27.04
N THR A 273 -66.44 46.92 26.07
CA THR A 273 -67.88 47.11 25.76
C THR A 273 -68.29 46.14 24.62
N THR A 274 -69.51 45.59 24.73
CA THR A 274 -70.51 45.08 23.75
C THR A 274 -70.18 44.71 22.29
N ASP A 275 -70.91 43.67 21.84
CA ASP A 275 -71.91 43.62 20.73
C ASP A 275 -71.60 42.44 19.78
N ASN A 276 -72.54 41.71 19.15
CA ASN A 276 -73.93 41.31 19.32
C ASN A 276 -74.25 40.47 18.05
N THR A 277 -75.24 39.59 18.14
CA THR A 277 -76.17 39.26 17.04
C THR A 277 -75.70 38.35 15.87
N THR A 278 -76.35 37.16 15.84
CA THR A 278 -77.15 36.64 14.70
C THR A 278 -76.39 35.98 13.55
N GLN A 279 -76.86 34.93 12.87
CA GLN A 279 -77.95 33.95 12.98
C GLN A 279 -77.79 33.12 11.69
N ASP A 280 -77.66 31.80 11.82
CA ASP A 280 -78.19 30.71 10.98
C ASP A 280 -77.35 29.45 11.11
#